data_AF-A0A501Q3F9-F1
#
_entry.id   AF-A0A501Q3F9-F1
#
_cell.length_a   1.000
_cell.length_b   1.000
_cell.length_c   1.000
_cell.angle_alpha   90.00
_cell.angle_beta   90.00
_cell.angle_gamma   90.00
#
_symmetry.space_group_name_H-M   'P 1'
#
loop_
_entity.id
_entity.type
_entity.pdbx_description
1 polymer ?
#
loop_
_entity_poly.entity_id
_entity_poly.type
_entity_poly.pdbx_seq_one_letter_code
_entity_poly.pdbx_strand_id
1 'polypeptide(L)'
;MKVTSLQINSFTYSLLHKVNAKILEWDLEPLVGKALYSKHHSAGYLELKMYFDKQSEYSKNEIIWNIPDYPIAIETINYKLEIQDGLSAFIKYMSALRGESVYLTFEINDIAFDITSTMKRPFENATIYALISCFDKETIPFSEERIKGMKDTTAWLLERNELF
;
A
#
# COMPACT_ATOMS: atom_id res chain seq x y z
N MET A 1 -27.95 2.92 -25.90
CA MET A 1 -27.23 1.98 -25.02
C MET A 1 -26.24 2.80 -24.19
N LYS A 2 -26.33 2.79 -22.85
CA LYS A 2 -25.37 3.48 -21.99
C LYS A 2 -24.21 2.51 -21.72
N VAL A 3 -23.06 2.78 -22.33
CA VAL A 3 -21.83 1.99 -22.13
C VAL A 3 -20.98 2.75 -21.13
N THR A 4 -20.71 2.14 -19.98
CA THR A 4 -19.76 2.65 -19.01
C THR A 4 -18.41 2.01 -19.29
N SER A 5 -17.40 2.82 -19.60
CA SER A 5 -16.03 2.33 -19.79
C SER A 5 -15.43 1.99 -18.44
N LEU A 6 -14.88 0.79 -18.30
CA LEU A 6 -14.08 0.43 -17.12
C LEU A 6 -12.77 1.21 -17.19
N GLN A 7 -12.53 2.08 -16.21
CA GLN A 7 -11.23 2.73 -16.05
C GLN A 7 -10.27 1.72 -15.43
N ILE A 8 -9.47 1.06 -16.27
CA ILE A 8 -8.39 0.20 -15.80
C ILE A 8 -7.22 1.11 -15.42
N ASN A 9 -6.98 1.31 -14.13
CA ASN A 9 -5.71 1.87 -13.63
C ASN A 9 -4.61 0.82 -13.83
N SER A 10 -4.21 0.58 -15.08
CA SER A 10 -3.45 -0.60 -15.51
C SER A 10 -1.96 -0.56 -15.19
N PHE A 11 -1.38 0.61 -14.94
CA PHE A 11 0.08 0.73 -14.90
C PHE A 11 0.71 0.13 -13.64
N THR A 12 0.22 0.46 -12.45
CA THR A 12 0.90 0.08 -11.20
C THR A 12 0.75 -1.40 -10.88
N TYR A 13 -0.47 -1.94 -10.99
CA TYR A 13 -0.72 -3.37 -10.77
C TYR A 13 0.05 -4.27 -11.74
N SER A 14 0.27 -3.81 -12.98
CA SER A 14 1.06 -4.57 -13.93
C SER A 14 2.45 -4.87 -13.37
N LEU A 15 3.05 -3.99 -12.57
CA LEU A 15 4.40 -4.16 -12.04
C LEU A 15 4.58 -5.36 -11.11
N LEU A 16 3.49 -5.96 -10.59
CA LEU A 16 3.55 -7.19 -9.80
C LEU A 16 4.22 -8.33 -10.57
N HIS A 17 4.13 -8.34 -11.92
CA HIS A 17 4.80 -9.36 -12.74
C HIS A 17 6.31 -9.44 -12.50
N LYS A 18 6.94 -8.34 -12.07
CA LYS A 18 8.38 -8.28 -11.82
C LYS A 18 8.83 -9.18 -10.68
N VAL A 19 7.92 -9.55 -9.77
CA VAL A 19 8.22 -10.38 -8.60
C VAL A 19 7.54 -11.75 -8.66
N ASN A 20 7.01 -12.17 -9.82
CA ASN A 20 6.29 -13.44 -9.94
C ASN A 20 7.08 -14.66 -9.50
N ALA A 21 8.33 -14.77 -9.95
CA ALA A 21 9.20 -15.89 -9.56
C ALA A 21 9.35 -15.94 -8.04
N LYS A 22 9.62 -14.79 -7.42
CA LYS A 22 9.78 -14.67 -5.97
C LYS A 22 8.48 -14.99 -5.20
N ILE A 23 7.31 -14.61 -5.72
CA ILE A 23 6.01 -14.95 -5.12
C ILE A 23 5.76 -16.47 -5.17
N LEU A 24 6.12 -17.12 -6.27
CA LEU A 24 5.97 -18.58 -6.44
C LEU A 24 6.94 -19.36 -5.56
N GLU A 25 8.15 -18.84 -5.36
CA GLU A 25 9.20 -19.44 -4.53
C GLU A 25 9.06 -19.10 -3.04
N TRP A 26 8.19 -18.15 -2.68
CA TRP A 26 8.00 -17.72 -1.31
C TRP A 26 7.41 -18.84 -0.45
N ASP A 27 8.13 -19.14 0.63
CA ASP A 27 7.84 -20.14 1.65
C ASP A 27 6.87 -19.67 2.73
N LEU A 28 6.24 -18.49 2.53
CA LEU A 28 5.28 -17.87 3.43
C LEU A 28 5.89 -17.33 4.73
N GLU A 29 7.22 -17.22 4.82
CA GLU A 29 7.88 -16.55 5.93
C GLU A 29 7.58 -15.04 5.94
N PRO A 30 7.56 -14.36 7.11
CA PRO A 30 7.24 -12.94 7.19
C PRO A 30 8.15 -12.06 6.34
N LEU A 31 7.55 -11.16 5.57
CA LEU A 31 8.26 -10.19 4.74
C LEU A 31 7.90 -8.76 5.13
N VAL A 32 8.88 -7.85 5.02
CA VAL A 32 8.71 -6.42 5.28
C VAL A 32 9.06 -5.66 4.01
N GLY A 33 8.16 -4.78 3.60
CA GLY A 33 8.31 -3.96 2.42
C GLY A 33 7.94 -2.53 2.74
N LYS A 34 8.67 -1.60 2.13
CA LYS A 34 8.38 -0.18 2.20
C LYS A 34 8.61 0.45 0.84
N ALA A 35 7.79 1.44 0.51
CA ALA A 35 7.97 2.17 -0.73
C ALA A 35 7.34 3.55 -0.70
N LEU A 36 7.93 4.42 -1.53
CA LEU A 36 7.41 5.73 -1.86
C LEU A 36 6.88 5.69 -3.29
N TYR A 37 5.57 5.91 -3.45
CA TYR A 37 5.03 6.32 -4.74
C TYR A 37 5.09 7.83 -4.83
N SER A 38 5.60 8.35 -5.95
CA SER A 38 5.54 9.78 -6.22
C SER A 38 5.41 10.08 -7.70
N LYS A 39 4.42 10.90 -8.05
CA LYS A 39 4.22 11.40 -9.40
C LYS A 39 3.66 12.82 -9.36
N HIS A 40 4.38 13.75 -9.99
CA HIS A 40 4.05 15.18 -10.01
C HIS A 40 3.72 15.71 -8.61
N HIS A 41 2.47 16.13 -8.38
CA HIS A 41 1.94 16.67 -7.14
C HIS A 41 1.14 15.63 -6.36
N SER A 42 1.64 14.41 -6.25
CA SER A 42 1.01 13.35 -5.47
C SER A 42 2.07 12.36 -5.03
N ALA A 43 2.16 12.15 -3.71
CA ALA A 43 3.07 11.19 -3.13
C ALA A 43 2.44 10.49 -1.94
N GLY A 44 2.73 9.20 -1.83
CA GLY A 44 2.32 8.33 -0.74
C GLY A 44 3.46 7.40 -0.37
N TYR A 45 3.74 7.30 0.91
CA TYR A 45 4.68 6.36 1.49
C TYR A 45 3.90 5.35 2.34
N LEU A 46 4.30 4.08 2.23
CA LEU A 46 3.75 3.00 3.03
C LEU A 46 4.89 2.06 3.43
N GLU A 47 4.90 1.67 4.70
CA GLU A 47 5.61 0.51 5.22
C GLU A 47 4.61 -0.53 5.71
N LEU A 48 4.80 -1.76 5.27
CA LEU A 48 4.00 -2.89 5.70
C LEU A 48 4.87 -4.12 5.99
N LYS A 49 4.35 -4.96 6.86
CA LYS A 49 4.81 -6.33 7.06
C LYS A 49 3.67 -7.27 6.67
N MET A 50 3.98 -8.32 5.94
CA MET A 50 3.02 -9.36 5.56
C MET A 50 3.51 -10.72 6.01
N TYR A 51 2.59 -11.56 6.45
CA TYR A 51 2.86 -12.94 6.83
C TYR A 51 1.62 -13.77 6.66
N PHE A 52 1.82 -15.08 6.50
CA PHE A 52 0.74 -16.04 6.39
C PHE A 52 0.09 -16.30 7.74
N ASP A 53 -1.24 -16.30 7.77
CA ASP A 53 -1.99 -16.66 8.96
C ASP A 53 -2.04 -18.20 9.09
N LYS A 54 -1.05 -18.77 9.78
CA LYS A 54 -0.95 -20.22 10.04
C LYS A 54 -2.02 -20.72 11.03
N GLN A 55 -2.83 -19.86 11.64
CA GLN A 55 -3.68 -20.22 12.78
C GLN A 55 -5.14 -19.81 12.60
N SER A 56 -5.95 -20.59 11.88
CA SER A 56 -7.29 -20.99 12.36
C SER A 56 -8.01 -21.90 11.37
N GLU A 57 -9.03 -22.59 11.91
CA GLU A 57 -10.10 -23.28 11.17
C GLU A 57 -10.92 -22.33 10.26
N TYR A 58 -10.63 -21.01 10.30
CA TYR A 58 -11.30 -19.93 9.58
C TYR A 58 -10.31 -18.87 9.06
N SER A 59 -9.27 -19.30 8.35
CA SER A 59 -8.27 -18.39 7.77
C SER A 59 -8.93 -17.22 7.04
N LYS A 60 -8.52 -15.99 7.37
CA LYS A 60 -9.05 -14.75 6.79
C LYS A 60 -7.91 -13.80 6.47
N ASN A 61 -8.16 -12.90 5.51
CA ASN A 61 -7.26 -11.80 5.23
C ASN A 61 -7.52 -10.67 6.22
N GLU A 62 -6.46 -10.15 6.84
CA GLU A 62 -6.57 -9.13 7.88
C GLU A 62 -5.60 -7.97 7.67
N ILE A 63 -5.98 -6.79 8.17
CA ILE A 63 -5.13 -5.61 8.20
C ILE A 63 -5.06 -5.13 9.65
N ILE A 64 -3.85 -5.08 10.20
CA ILE A 64 -3.54 -4.50 11.51
C ILE A 64 -2.99 -3.11 11.26
N TRP A 65 -3.63 -2.09 11.84
CA TRP A 65 -3.23 -0.69 11.71
C TRP A 65 -2.38 -0.28 12.92
N ASN A 66 -1.05 -0.29 12.78
CA ASN A 66 -0.11 0.13 13.82
C ASN A 66 0.29 1.62 13.69
N ILE A 67 -0.51 2.39 12.95
CA ILE A 67 -0.32 3.82 12.70
C ILE A 67 -1.39 4.62 13.43
N PRO A 68 -1.12 5.88 13.82
CA PRO A 68 -2.15 6.74 14.37
C PRO A 68 -3.24 7.02 13.34
N ASP A 69 -4.46 7.23 13.83
CA ASP A 69 -5.54 7.73 12.99
C ASP A 69 -5.27 9.20 12.65
N TYR A 70 -4.84 9.44 11.41
CA TYR A 70 -4.67 10.80 10.92
C TYR A 70 -6.05 11.42 10.68
N PRO A 71 -6.42 12.53 11.36
CA PRO A 71 -7.63 13.29 11.10
C PRO A 71 -7.47 14.07 9.78
N ILE A 72 -7.43 13.34 8.66
CA ILE A 72 -7.35 13.94 7.33
C ILE A 72 -8.75 14.39 6.95
N ALA A 73 -9.10 15.62 7.31
CA ALA A 73 -10.35 16.28 6.92
C ALA A 73 -10.30 16.82 5.49
N ILE A 74 -9.71 16.07 4.55
CA ILE A 74 -9.66 16.49 3.15
C ILE A 74 -10.44 15.46 2.36
N GLU A 75 -11.53 15.90 1.73
CA GLU A 75 -12.47 15.13 0.90
C GLU A 75 -11.81 14.30 -0.23
N THR A 76 -10.49 14.33 -0.36
CA THR A 76 -9.70 13.78 -1.47
C THR A 76 -8.85 12.57 -1.13
N ILE A 77 -8.52 12.28 0.15
CA ILE A 77 -7.59 11.18 0.51
C ILE A 77 -8.25 10.23 1.52
N ASN A 78 -8.62 9.04 1.06
CA ASN A 78 -9.07 7.95 1.92
C ASN A 78 -8.01 6.85 1.95
N TYR A 79 -6.93 7.11 2.69
CA TYR A 79 -5.75 6.23 2.71
C TYR A 79 -6.09 4.80 3.12
N LYS A 80 -6.98 4.59 4.10
CA LYS A 80 -7.38 3.25 4.53
C LYS A 80 -8.04 2.48 3.39
N LEU A 81 -8.99 3.11 2.68
CA LEU A 81 -9.67 2.49 1.54
C LEU A 81 -8.71 2.21 0.38
N GLU A 82 -7.82 3.15 0.07
CA GLU A 82 -6.82 2.98 -0.99
C GLU A 82 -5.84 1.84 -0.72
N ILE A 83 -5.37 1.72 0.53
CA ILE A 83 -4.52 0.61 0.98
C ILE A 83 -5.30 -0.71 0.90
N GLN A 84 -6.55 -0.72 1.38
CA GLN A 84 -7.43 -1.90 1.31
C GLN A 84 -7.64 -2.38 -0.13
N ASP A 85 -7.88 -1.47 -1.07
CA ASP A 85 -8.03 -1.77 -2.50
C ASP A 85 -6.74 -2.42 -3.05
N GLY A 86 -5.58 -1.82 -2.76
CA GLY A 86 -4.27 -2.34 -3.18
C GLY A 86 -3.96 -3.73 -2.63
N LEU A 87 -4.19 -3.95 -1.33
CA LEU A 87 -3.99 -5.24 -0.68
C LEU A 87 -4.96 -6.31 -1.23
N SER A 88 -6.23 -5.94 -1.41
CA SER A 88 -7.26 -6.85 -1.96
C SER A 88 -6.93 -7.30 -3.37
N ALA A 89 -6.44 -6.40 -4.20
CA ALA A 89 -5.99 -6.71 -5.55
C ALA A 89 -4.74 -7.61 -5.53
N PHE A 90 -3.82 -7.37 -4.61
CA PHE A 90 -2.63 -8.22 -4.45
C PHE A 90 -2.96 -9.64 -3.98
N ILE A 91 -3.86 -9.83 -3.01
CA ILE A 91 -4.30 -11.17 -2.58
C ILE A 91 -4.89 -11.94 -3.77
N LYS A 92 -5.76 -11.29 -4.56
CA LYS A 92 -6.34 -11.91 -5.76
C LYS A 92 -5.25 -12.28 -6.77
N TYR A 93 -4.29 -11.39 -6.97
CA TYR A 93 -3.15 -11.61 -7.85
C TYR A 93 -2.33 -12.82 -7.41
N MET A 94 -1.93 -12.86 -6.14
CA MET A 94 -1.15 -13.95 -5.57
C MET A 94 -1.90 -15.27 -5.62
N SER A 95 -3.18 -15.28 -5.26
CA SER A 95 -4.00 -16.50 -5.30
C SER A 95 -4.13 -17.04 -6.73
N ALA A 96 -4.34 -16.15 -7.70
CA ALA A 96 -4.37 -16.53 -9.12
C ALA A 96 -3.01 -17.05 -9.62
N LEU A 97 -1.91 -16.44 -9.17
CA LEU A 97 -0.56 -16.83 -9.57
C LEU A 97 -0.14 -18.19 -8.99
N ARG A 98 -0.45 -18.44 -7.70
CA ARG A 98 -0.12 -19.71 -7.03
C ARG A 98 -1.13 -20.83 -7.31
N GLY A 99 -2.33 -20.49 -7.78
CA GLY A 99 -3.39 -21.47 -8.03
C GLY A 99 -4.10 -21.97 -6.76
N GLU A 100 -3.89 -21.31 -5.63
CA GLU A 100 -4.46 -21.65 -4.32
C GLU A 100 -4.92 -20.39 -3.58
N SER A 101 -5.88 -20.52 -2.66
CA SER A 101 -6.27 -19.42 -1.79
C SER A 101 -5.14 -19.11 -0.82
N VAL A 102 -4.73 -17.84 -0.74
CA VAL A 102 -3.75 -17.37 0.24
C VAL A 102 -4.43 -16.45 1.25
N TYR A 103 -4.17 -16.68 2.53
CA TYR A 103 -4.68 -15.89 3.64
C TYR A 103 -3.52 -15.20 4.33
N LEU A 104 -3.51 -13.87 4.26
CA LEU A 104 -2.42 -13.04 4.73
C LEU A 104 -2.91 -12.03 5.75
N THR A 105 -2.06 -11.79 6.75
CA THR A 105 -2.18 -10.63 7.63
C THR A 105 -1.18 -9.57 7.19
N PHE A 106 -1.65 -8.33 7.10
CA PHE A 106 -0.84 -7.16 6.78
C PHE A 106 -0.80 -6.22 7.99
N GLU A 107 0.39 -6.02 8.56
CA GLU A 107 0.63 -4.96 9.54
C GLU A 107 1.07 -3.69 8.79
N ILE A 108 0.26 -2.63 8.86
CA ILE A 108 0.63 -1.31 8.35
C ILE A 108 1.37 -0.57 9.46
N ASN A 109 2.68 -0.39 9.29
CA ASN A 109 3.57 0.09 10.35
C ASN A 109 3.95 1.56 10.22
N ASP A 110 3.87 2.11 9.01
CA ASP A 110 4.22 3.51 8.78
C ASP A 110 3.55 4.05 7.51
N ILE A 111 3.17 5.32 7.55
CA ILE A 111 2.67 6.05 6.38
C ILE A 111 3.14 7.50 6.40
N ALA A 112 3.30 8.06 5.20
CA ALA A 112 3.45 9.50 5.01
C ALA A 112 2.80 9.89 3.69
N PHE A 113 2.31 11.12 3.58
CA PHE A 113 1.68 11.58 2.36
C PHE A 113 1.95 13.05 2.10
N ASP A 114 1.89 13.41 0.82
CA ASP A 114 1.84 14.80 0.42
C ASP A 114 0.41 15.32 0.58
N ILE A 115 0.23 16.22 1.53
CA ILE A 115 -1.05 16.85 1.87
C ILE A 115 -1.61 17.70 0.73
N THR A 116 -0.74 18.15 -0.18
CA THR A 116 -1.10 18.92 -1.36
C THR A 116 -1.47 18.01 -2.53
N SER A 117 -1.56 16.69 -2.28
CA SER A 117 -1.83 15.70 -3.31
C SER A 117 -3.15 15.99 -4.01
N THR A 118 -3.05 16.34 -5.30
CA THR A 118 -4.21 16.63 -6.15
C THR A 118 -4.66 15.40 -6.96
N MET A 119 -3.84 14.35 -7.02
CA MET A 119 -4.18 13.13 -7.74
C MET A 119 -4.92 12.13 -6.87
N LYS A 120 -5.79 11.35 -7.53
CA LYS A 120 -6.50 10.23 -6.93
C LYS A 120 -5.52 9.08 -6.68
N ARG A 121 -5.58 8.52 -5.48
CA ARG A 121 -5.03 7.21 -5.11
C ARG A 121 -3.51 7.05 -4.94
N PRO A 122 -2.81 7.96 -4.25
CA PRO A 122 -1.38 7.79 -3.96
C PRO A 122 -1.08 6.55 -3.10
N PHE A 123 -1.97 6.18 -2.18
CA PHE A 123 -1.73 5.06 -1.27
C PHE A 123 -1.98 3.71 -1.92
N GLU A 124 -2.92 3.59 -2.86
CA GLU A 124 -3.10 2.36 -3.64
C GLU A 124 -1.80 2.02 -4.38
N ASN A 125 -1.17 3.03 -4.99
CA ASN A 125 0.09 2.85 -5.70
C ASN A 125 1.27 2.56 -4.76
N ALA A 126 1.37 3.30 -3.65
CA ALA A 126 2.38 3.05 -2.61
C ALA A 126 2.26 1.63 -2.04
N THR A 127 1.03 1.12 -1.92
CA THR A 127 0.74 -0.25 -1.46
C THR A 127 1.33 -1.28 -2.40
N ILE A 128 1.06 -1.18 -3.71
CA ILE A 128 1.63 -2.11 -4.68
C ILE A 128 3.16 -2.03 -4.72
N TYR A 129 3.72 -0.83 -4.59
CA TYR A 129 5.16 -0.67 -4.55
C TYR A 129 5.77 -1.30 -3.28
N ALA A 130 5.14 -1.13 -2.11
CA ALA A 130 5.60 -1.73 -0.86
C ALA A 130 5.52 -3.27 -0.92
N LEU A 131 4.47 -3.82 -1.54
CA LEU A 131 4.34 -5.26 -1.76
C LEU A 131 5.40 -5.82 -2.70
N ILE A 132 5.77 -5.09 -3.75
CA ILE A 132 6.91 -5.46 -4.61
C ILE A 132 8.21 -5.44 -3.79
N SER A 133 8.39 -4.39 -2.97
CA SER A 133 9.56 -4.21 -2.08
C SER A 133 9.70 -5.33 -1.04
N CYS A 134 8.61 -5.98 -0.62
CA CYS A 134 8.67 -7.18 0.23
C CYS A 134 9.50 -8.31 -0.42
N PHE A 135 9.41 -8.49 -1.73
CA PHE A 135 10.13 -9.53 -2.46
C PHE A 135 11.43 -9.02 -3.08
N ASP A 136 11.46 -7.75 -3.48
CA ASP A 136 12.59 -7.15 -4.19
C ASP A 136 12.73 -5.66 -3.83
N LYS A 137 13.66 -5.39 -2.90
CA LYS A 137 13.90 -4.05 -2.35
C LYS A 137 14.51 -3.07 -3.36
N GLU A 138 15.16 -3.56 -4.41
CA GLU A 138 15.87 -2.73 -5.39
C GLU A 138 14.99 -2.34 -6.58
N THR A 139 13.87 -3.03 -6.78
CA THR A 139 12.98 -2.80 -7.92
C THR A 139 12.28 -1.44 -7.91
N ILE A 140 12.02 -0.88 -6.72
CA ILE A 140 11.28 0.36 -6.55
C ILE A 140 12.20 1.47 -6.03
N PRO A 141 12.25 2.65 -6.70
CA PRO A 141 13.00 3.79 -6.20
C PRO A 141 12.56 4.22 -4.81
N PHE A 142 13.52 4.47 -3.93
CA PHE A 142 13.30 4.84 -2.53
C PHE A 142 14.08 6.11 -2.19
N SER A 143 13.46 7.04 -1.46
CA SER A 143 14.10 8.30 -1.03
C SER A 143 13.72 8.62 0.42
N GLU A 144 14.67 8.42 1.33
CA GLU A 144 14.48 8.71 2.76
C GLU A 144 14.28 10.21 3.03
N GLU A 145 15.04 11.06 2.34
CA GLU A 145 14.92 12.52 2.46
C GLU A 145 13.51 13.00 2.14
N ARG A 146 12.91 12.45 1.09
CA ARG A 146 11.55 12.82 0.68
C ARG A 146 10.49 12.33 1.66
N ILE A 147 10.65 11.12 2.21
CA ILE A 147 9.75 10.59 3.24
C ILE A 147 9.84 11.46 4.49
N LYS A 148 11.05 11.84 4.90
CA LYS A 148 11.26 12.74 6.04
C LYS A 148 10.53 14.07 5.83
N GLY A 149 10.70 14.70 4.67
CA GLY A 149 10.00 15.95 4.35
C GLY A 149 8.47 15.80 4.35
N MET A 150 7.94 14.68 3.87
CA MET A 150 6.50 14.38 3.94
C MET A 150 6.03 14.23 5.39
N LYS A 151 6.77 13.49 6.22
CA LYS A 151 6.45 13.30 7.64
C LYS A 151 6.50 14.60 8.43
N ASP A 152 7.53 15.42 8.21
CA ASP A 152 7.68 16.73 8.86
C ASP A 152 6.48 17.62 8.51
N THR A 153 6.03 17.58 7.24
CA THR A 153 4.85 18.33 6.79
C THR A 153 3.54 17.79 7.40
N THR A 154 3.38 16.46 7.46
CA THR A 154 2.21 15.83 8.09
C THR A 154 2.15 16.15 9.59
N ALA A 155 3.26 16.02 10.31
CA ALA A 155 3.36 16.30 11.74
C ALA A 155 3.01 17.76 12.04
N TRP A 156 3.60 18.70 11.30
CA TRP A 156 3.31 20.13 11.44
C TRP A 156 1.83 20.47 11.25
N LEU A 157 1.12 19.77 10.36
CA LEU A 157 -0.31 19.97 10.18
C LEU A 157 -1.14 19.42 11.34
N LEU A 158 -0.79 18.24 11.84
CA LEU A 158 -1.50 17.62 12.96
C LEU A 158 -1.42 18.52 14.20
N GLU A 159 -0.23 19.04 14.49
CA GLU A 159 0.00 19.98 15.61
C GLU A 159 -0.83 21.27 15.49
N ARG A 160 -1.16 21.72 14.27
CA ARG A 160 -1.95 22.95 14.06
C ARG A 160 -3.45 22.73 13.97
N ASN A 161 -3.91 21.52 13.66
CA ASN A 161 -5.33 21.17 13.57
C ASN A 161 -5.94 20.73 14.90
N GLU A 162 -5.16 20.56 15.98
CA GLU A 162 -5.65 20.37 17.36
C GLU A 162 -6.29 21.63 17.99
N LEU A 163 -6.42 22.74 17.23
CA LEU A 163 -6.93 24.03 17.72
C LEU A 163 -8.41 24.33 17.38
N PHE A 164 -9.20 23.35 16.93
CA PHE A 164 -10.64 23.55 16.66
C PHE A 164 -11.54 22.51 17.34
#